data_AF-A0ABC8M729-F1
#
_entry.id   AF-A0ABC8M729-F1
#
_cell.length_a   1.000
_cell.length_b   1.000
_cell.length_c   1.000
_cell.angle_alpha   90.00
_cell.angle_beta   90.00
_cell.angle_gamma   90.00
#
_symmetry.space_group_name_H-M   'P 1'
#
loop_
_entity.id
_entity.type
_entity.pdbx_description
1 polymer ?
#
loop_
_entity_poly.entity_id
_entity_poly.type
_entity_poly.pdbx_seq_one_letter_code
_entity_poly.pdbx_strand_id
1 'polypeptide(L)'
;MVIIHLQEVTPDSGIETPNMSVGKQMMRNHVRNLLNVLSPMERKIIKLRFGIDGGKQRSLSEIGEIYGLSKERVRQLESGALYRLK
;
A
#
# COMPACT_ATOMS: atom_id res chain seq x y z
N MET A 1 0.65 21.57 -49.93
CA MET A 1 0.87 22.32 -48.68
C MET A 1 0.09 21.58 -47.60
N VAL A 2 0.77 20.72 -46.83
CA VAL A 2 0.15 19.89 -45.79
C VAL A 2 -0.07 20.79 -44.58
N ILE A 3 -1.33 21.11 -44.27
CA ILE A 3 -1.67 21.81 -43.03
C ILE A 3 -2.19 20.74 -42.08
N ILE A 4 -1.28 20.25 -41.24
CA ILE A 4 -1.63 19.42 -40.08
C ILE A 4 -2.36 20.36 -39.12
N HIS A 5 -3.68 20.29 -39.05
CA HIS A 5 -4.43 20.95 -37.98
C HIS A 5 -4.29 20.08 -36.73
N LEU A 6 -3.47 20.58 -35.81
CA LEU A 6 -3.15 19.99 -34.53
C LEU A 6 -4.45 19.87 -33.71
N GLN A 7 -5.07 18.68 -33.70
CA GLN A 7 -6.12 18.39 -32.75
C GLN A 7 -5.53 18.57 -31.34
N GLU A 8 -6.17 19.42 -30.55
CA GLU A 8 -5.94 19.58 -29.12
C GLU A 8 -5.88 18.19 -28.47
N VAL A 9 -4.66 17.74 -28.15
CA VAL A 9 -4.46 16.63 -27.23
C VAL A 9 -4.70 17.21 -25.85
N THR A 10 -5.96 17.22 -25.44
CA THR A 10 -6.30 17.34 -24.03
C THR A 10 -5.60 16.17 -23.32
N PRO A 11 -4.78 16.40 -22.28
CA PRO A 11 -4.20 15.32 -21.51
C PRO A 11 -5.34 14.58 -20.82
N ASP A 12 -5.68 13.44 -21.40
CA ASP A 12 -6.65 12.51 -20.85
C ASP A 12 -6.17 12.14 -19.44
N SER A 13 -6.82 12.70 -18.42
CA SER A 13 -6.34 12.70 -17.03
C SER A 13 -6.48 11.34 -16.35
N GLY A 14 -6.74 10.28 -17.13
CA GLY A 14 -6.88 8.89 -16.70
C GLY A 14 -5.80 7.94 -17.26
N ILE A 15 -4.90 8.39 -18.14
CA ILE A 15 -3.85 7.52 -18.69
C ILE A 15 -2.58 7.66 -17.85
N GLU A 16 -2.38 6.73 -16.90
CA GLU A 16 -1.09 6.60 -16.21
C GLU A 16 0.00 6.34 -17.28
N THR A 17 0.92 7.28 -17.46
CA THR A 17 2.00 7.12 -18.44
C THR A 17 2.85 5.89 -18.09
N PRO A 18 3.45 5.20 -19.08
CA PRO A 18 4.26 4.00 -18.81
C PRO A 18 5.33 4.22 -17.75
N ASN A 19 6.00 5.38 -17.76
CA ASN A 19 6.96 5.77 -16.72
C ASN A 19 6.32 5.89 -15.32
N MET A 20 5.13 6.48 -15.19
CA MET A 20 4.41 6.52 -13.92
C MET A 20 3.96 5.12 -13.47
N SER A 21 3.50 4.29 -14.40
CA SER A 21 3.10 2.91 -14.11
C SER A 21 4.28 2.06 -13.60
N VAL A 22 5.47 2.22 -14.19
CA VAL A 22 6.72 1.55 -13.80
C VAL A 22 7.18 2.05 -12.43
N GLY A 23 7.19 3.37 -12.20
CA GLY A 23 7.52 3.93 -10.89
C GLY A 23 6.59 3.44 -9.78
N LYS A 24 5.28 3.38 -10.06
CA LYS A 24 4.27 2.86 -9.13
C LYS A 24 4.44 1.35 -8.89
N GLN A 25 4.82 0.58 -9.91
CA GLN A 25 5.16 -0.85 -9.77
C GLN A 25 6.38 -1.05 -8.87
N MET A 26 7.46 -0.28 -9.10
CA MET A 26 8.68 -0.32 -8.32
C MET A 26 8.44 0.03 -6.85
N MET A 27 7.67 1.10 -6.58
CA MET A 27 7.31 1.50 -5.22
C MET A 27 6.49 0.41 -4.51
N ARG A 28 5.51 -0.18 -5.19
CA ARG A 28 4.73 -1.31 -4.65
C ARG A 28 5.59 -2.52 -4.34
N ASN A 29 6.56 -2.84 -5.20
CA ASN A 29 7.49 -3.95 -4.97
C ASN A 29 8.43 -3.66 -3.79
N HIS A 30 8.89 -2.42 -3.65
CA HIS A 30 9.71 -2.00 -2.51
C HIS A 30 8.96 -2.17 -1.18
N VAL A 31 7.71 -1.70 -1.11
CA VAL A 31 6.84 -1.90 0.05
C VAL A 31 6.62 -3.40 0.33
N ARG A 32 6.37 -4.22 -0.70
CA ARG A 32 6.22 -5.67 -0.53
C ARG A 32 7.48 -6.33 0.03
N ASN A 33 8.66 -5.90 -0.43
CA ASN A 33 9.94 -6.43 0.05
C ASN A 33 10.17 -6.07 1.52
N LEU A 34 9.87 -4.84 1.92
CA LEU A 34 9.92 -4.44 3.33
C LEU A 34 8.97 -5.29 4.19
N LEU A 35 7.75 -5.53 3.70
CA LEU A 35 6.79 -6.38 4.41
C LEU A 35 7.22 -7.87 4.49
N ASN A 36 8.17 -8.32 3.66
CA ASN A 36 8.65 -9.70 3.70
C ASN A 36 9.50 -10.01 4.94
N VAL A 37 10.11 -8.99 5.57
CA VAL A 37 10.89 -9.16 6.82
C VAL A 37 10.02 -9.41 8.04
N LEU A 38 8.71 -9.14 7.93
CA LEU A 38 7.74 -9.32 8.99
C LEU A 38 7.25 -10.76 9.06
N SER A 39 6.94 -11.21 10.28
CA SER A 39 6.22 -12.46 10.48
C SER A 39 4.86 -12.43 9.77
N PRO A 40 4.28 -13.58 9.41
CA PRO A 40 2.98 -13.63 8.72
C PRO A 40 1.87 -12.85 9.44
N MET A 41 1.90 -12.83 10.78
CA MET A 41 0.88 -12.12 11.57
C MET A 41 1.13 -10.61 11.61
N GLU A 42 2.36 -10.18 11.86
CA GLU A 42 2.77 -8.76 11.80
C GLU A 42 2.44 -8.16 10.42
N ARG A 43 2.75 -8.89 9.34
CA ARG A 43 2.45 -8.48 7.97
C ARG A 43 0.97 -8.25 7.74
N LYS A 44 0.12 -9.17 8.20
CA LYS A 44 -1.35 -9.05 8.11
C LYS A 44 -1.85 -7.83 8.85
N ILE A 45 -1.37 -7.60 10.08
CA ILE A 45 -1.74 -6.45 10.90
C ILE A 45 -1.34 -5.15 10.21
N ILE A 46 -0.09 -5.03 9.74
CA ILE A 46 0.41 -3.83 9.05
C ILE A 46 -0.36 -3.57 7.75
N LYS A 47 -0.66 -4.61 6.96
CA LYS A 47 -1.47 -4.46 5.74
C LYS A 47 -2.85 -3.88 6.02
N LEU A 48 -3.54 -4.36 7.05
CA LEU A 48 -4.87 -3.89 7.44
C LEU A 48 -4.82 -2.50 8.08
N ARG A 49 -3.79 -2.25 8.90
CA ARG A 49 -3.59 -0.98 9.59
C ARG A 49 -3.39 0.17 8.61
N PHE A 50 -2.58 -0.03 7.59
CA PHE A 50 -2.19 1.00 6.63
C PHE A 50 -2.93 0.90 5.28
N GLY A 51 -3.77 -0.10 5.06
CA GLY A 51 -4.54 -0.25 3.83
C GLY A 51 -3.70 -0.62 2.60
N ILE A 52 -2.55 -1.29 2.80
CA ILE A 52 -1.51 -1.46 1.77
C ILE A 52 -2.00 -2.31 0.57
N ASP A 53 -2.90 -3.26 0.79
CA ASP A 53 -3.49 -4.09 -0.28
C ASP A 53 -4.76 -3.47 -0.88
N GLY A 54 -4.88 -2.13 -0.89
CA GLY A 54 -6.01 -1.41 -1.46
C GLY A 54 -7.28 -1.42 -0.59
N GLY A 55 -7.15 -1.87 0.66
CA GLY A 55 -8.23 -1.83 1.65
C GLY A 55 -8.23 -0.53 2.45
N LYS A 56 -9.35 -0.27 3.15
CA LYS A 56 -9.42 0.82 4.13
C LYS A 56 -8.51 0.51 5.33
N GLN A 57 -7.89 1.55 5.88
CA GLN A 57 -7.18 1.49 7.15
C GLN A 57 -8.12 1.04 8.26
N ARG A 58 -7.63 0.19 9.16
CA ARG A 58 -8.37 -0.30 10.33
C ARG A 58 -7.71 0.11 11.65
N SER A 59 -8.54 0.34 12.65
CA SER A 59 -8.13 0.57 14.03
C SER A 59 -7.58 -0.71 14.67
N LEU A 60 -6.78 -0.55 15.73
CA LEU A 60 -6.27 -1.70 16.49
C LEU A 60 -7.40 -2.56 17.09
N SER A 61 -8.53 -1.94 17.44
CA SER A 61 -9.71 -2.64 17.95
C SER A 61 -10.36 -3.50 16.86
N GLU A 62 -10.63 -2.93 15.68
CA GLU A 62 -11.21 -3.68 14.55
C GLU A 62 -10.30 -4.83 14.10
N ILE A 63 -8.98 -4.61 14.09
CA ILE A 63 -8.01 -5.68 13.78
C ILE A 63 -8.03 -6.75 14.88
N GLY A 64 -8.19 -6.35 16.14
CA GLY A 64 -8.34 -7.27 17.27
C GLY A 64 -9.57 -8.16 17.12
N GLU A 65 -10.71 -7.58 16.77
CA GLU A 65 -11.96 -8.31 16.50
C GLU A 65 -11.80 -9.31 15.34
N ILE A 66 -11.14 -8.92 14.24
CA ILE A 66 -10.92 -9.80 13.08
C ILE A 66 -10.07 -11.04 13.43
N TYR A 67 -9.09 -10.88 14.32
CA TYR A 67 -8.15 -11.95 14.66
C TYR A 67 -8.39 -12.60 16.03
N GLY A 68 -9.45 -12.22 16.75
CA GLY A 68 -9.71 -12.71 18.11
C GLY A 68 -8.61 -12.31 19.10
N LEU A 69 -7.97 -11.15 18.90
CA LEU A 69 -6.89 -10.63 19.74
C LEU A 69 -7.37 -9.42 20.55
N SER A 70 -6.77 -9.23 21.74
CA SER A 70 -6.96 -7.99 22.47
C SER A 70 -6.31 -6.81 21.72
N LYS A 71 -6.86 -5.62 21.89
CA LYS A 71 -6.31 -4.37 21.34
C LYS A 71 -4.82 -4.20 21.68
N GLU A 72 -4.45 -4.53 22.91
CA GLU A 72 -3.06 -4.45 23.38
C GLU A 72 -2.16 -5.46 22.67
N ARG A 73 -2.65 -6.68 22.41
CA ARG A 73 -1.88 -7.66 21.65
C ARG A 73 -1.62 -7.21 20.22
N VAL A 74 -2.61 -6.58 19.57
CA VAL A 74 -2.43 -5.98 18.24
C VAL A 74 -1.41 -4.84 18.29
N ARG A 75 -1.45 -3.97 19.32
CA ARG A 75 -0.48 -2.89 19.52
C ARG A 75 0.96 -3.41 19.66
N GLN A 76 1.16 -4.51 20.38
CA GLN A 76 2.47 -5.15 20.54
C GLN A 76 2.99 -5.68 19.19
N LEU A 77 2.14 -6.35 18.41
CA LEU A 77 2.50 -6.85 17.09
C LEU A 77 2.80 -5.71 16.10
N GLU A 78 2.03 -4.62 16.14
CA GLU A 78 2.31 -3.40 15.36
C GLU A 78 3.67 -2.82 15.73
N SER A 79 3.95 -2.66 17.03
CA SER A 79 5.22 -2.11 17.51
C SER A 79 6.42 -3.00 17.13
N GLY A 80 6.26 -4.32 17.24
CA GLY A 80 7.28 -5.29 16.81
C GLY A 80 7.53 -5.23 15.31
N ALA A 81 6.48 -5.08 14.51
CA ALA A 81 6.61 -4.92 13.08
C ALA A 81 7.33 -3.62 12.70
N LEU A 82 6.94 -2.48 13.31
CA LEU A 82 7.58 -1.19 13.07
C LEU A 82 9.06 -1.19 13.46
N TYR A 83 9.42 -1.91 14.53
CA TYR A 83 10.82 -2.09 14.93
C TYR A 83 11.64 -2.84 13.86
N ARG A 84 11.08 -3.87 13.23
CA ARG A 84 11.75 -4.65 12.17
C ARG A 84 11.87 -3.91 10.83
N LEU A 85 11.01 -2.91 10.61
CA LEU A 85 10.99 -2.10 9.38
C LEU A 85 11.93 -0.89 9.44
N LYS A 86 12.49 -0.61 10.61
CA LYS A 86 13.46 0.47 10.83
C LYS A 86 14.86 0.01 10.43
#